data_AF-A0A8T1KMK4-F1
#
_entry.id   AF-A0A8T1KMK4-F1
#
_cell.length_a   1.000
_cell.length_b   1.000
_cell.length_c   1.000
_cell.angle_alpha   90.00
_cell.angle_beta   90.00
_cell.angle_gamma   90.00
#
_symmetry.space_group_name_H-M   'P 1'
#
loop_
_entity.id
_entity.type
_entity.pdbx_description
1 polymer ?
#
loop_
_entity_poly.entity_id
_entity_poly.type
_entity_poly.pdbx_seq_one_letter_code
_entity_poly.pdbx_strand_id
1 'polypeptide(L)' 'MLDRYVRLREFLSADDGEIAELLPSRSTHRSLQTLLEEMKDIESISKKLQSDGLTPLQARELFDGLLEL' A
#
# COMPACT_ATOMS: atom_id res chain seq x y z
N MET A 1 -6.70 -1.90 7.58
CA MET A 1 -6.01 -2.85 8.47
C MET A 1 -4.50 -2.84 8.26
N LEU A 2 -3.99 -2.89 7.02
CA LEU A 2 -2.55 -2.90 6.72
C LEU A 2 -1.81 -1.64 7.18
N ASP A 3 -2.33 -0.45 6.87
CA ASP A 3 -1.78 0.83 7.33
C ASP A 3 -1.62 0.88 8.87
N ARG A 4 -2.65 0.42 9.60
CA ARG A 4 -2.60 0.31 11.06
C ARG A 4 -1.50 -0.63 11.53
N TYR A 5 -1.34 -1.79 10.90
CA TYR A 5 -0.25 -2.72 11.22
C TYR A 5 1.13 -2.07 11.02
N VAL A 6 1.36 -1.40 9.88
CA VAL A 6 2.64 -0.75 9.58
C VAL A 6 2.97 0.33 10.61
N ARG A 7 1.99 1.14 11.03
CA ARG A 7 2.16 2.14 12.10
C ARG A 7 2.43 1.52 13.46
N LEU A 8 1.78 0.39 13.77
CA LEU A 8 1.96 -0.28 15.06
C LEU A 8 3.27 -1.06 15.14
N ARG A 9 3.87 -1.43 13.99
CA ARG A 9 5.05 -2.29 13.93
C ARG A 9 6.23 -1.76 14.75
N GLU A 10 6.42 -0.45 14.83
CA GLU A 10 7.51 0.17 15.61
C GLU A 10 7.34 -0.03 17.13
N PHE A 11 6.12 -0.30 17.60
CA PHE A 11 5.81 -0.52 19.01
C PHE A 11 5.73 -2.00 19.39
N LEU A 12 5.79 -2.91 18.41
CA LEU A 12 5.76 -4.35 18.64
C LEU A 12 7.19 -4.85 18.90
N SER A 13 7.48 -5.22 20.15
CA SER A 13 8.77 -5.78 20.52
C SER A 13 8.99 -7.13 19.86
N ALA A 14 10.15 -7.32 19.22
CA ALA A 14 10.58 -8.62 18.70
C ALA A 14 11.19 -9.52 19.78
N ASP A 15 11.43 -8.98 20.97
CA ASP A 15 11.97 -9.72 22.13
C ASP A 15 10.85 -10.29 23.02
N ASP A 16 9.61 -9.87 22.78
CA ASP A 16 8.42 -10.48 23.37
C ASP A 16 8.10 -11.76 22.59
N GLY A 17 8.32 -12.92 23.20
CA GLY A 17 8.19 -14.22 22.55
C GLY A 17 6.79 -14.48 21.98
N GLU A 18 5.73 -14.06 22.69
CA GLU A 18 4.34 -14.25 22.22
C GLU A 18 4.05 -13.37 21.00
N ILE A 19 4.57 -12.13 20.99
CA ILE A 19 4.39 -11.20 19.88
C ILE A 19 5.28 -11.57 18.68
N ALA A 20 6.51 -12.00 18.94
CA ALA A 20 7.49 -12.33 17.90
C ALA A 20 7.03 -13.47 17.01
N GLU A 21 6.35 -14.48 17.57
CA GLU A 21 5.76 -15.60 16.82
C GLU A 21 4.63 -15.15 15.87
N LEU A 22 3.95 -14.05 16.19
CA LEU A 22 2.86 -13.49 15.38
C LEU A 22 3.35 -12.49 14.32
N LEU A 23 4.57 -11.97 14.46
CA LEU A 23 5.11 -10.99 13.54
C LEU A 23 5.52 -11.64 12.22
N PRO A 24 5.15 -11.03 11.07
CA PRO A 24 5.63 -11.51 9.80
C PRO A 24 7.15 -11.30 9.70
N SER A 25 7.79 -12.19 8.92
CA SER A 25 9.23 -12.12 8.64
C SER A 25 9.64 -10.75 8.10
N ARG A 26 10.93 -10.41 8.21
CA ARG A 26 11.45 -9.13 7.70
C ARG A 26 11.23 -8.95 6.19
N SER A 27 11.29 -10.02 5.39
CA SER A 27 10.99 -9.95 3.96
C SER A 27 9.50 -9.70 3.74
N THR A 28 8.63 -10.47 4.39
CA THR A 28 7.17 -10.27 4.31
C THR A 28 6.77 -8.87 4.75
N HIS A 29 7.36 -8.33 5.81
CA HIS A 29 7.09 -6.97 6.25
C HIS A 29 7.44 -5.91 5.20
N ARG A 30 8.58 -6.05 4.52
CA ARG A 30 8.96 -5.15 3.42
C ARG A 30 7.97 -5.24 2.26
N SER A 31 7.59 -6.46 1.86
CA SER A 31 6.55 -6.65 0.84
C SER A 31 5.21 -6.00 1.24
N LEU A 32 4.83 -6.08 2.52
CA LEU A 32 3.64 -5.41 3.03
C LEU A 32 3.75 -3.87 3.02
N GLN A 33 4.93 -3.30 3.16
CA GLN A 33 5.14 -1.86 3.02
C GLN A 33 5.00 -1.42 1.56
N THR A 34 5.64 -2.14 0.63
CA THR A 34 5.49 -1.89 -0.82
C THR A 34 4.03 -1.99 -1.26
N LEU A 35 3.33 -3.05 -0.84
CA LEU A 35 1.89 -3.20 -1.13
C LEU A 35 1.06 -2.02 -0.58
N LEU A 36 1.41 -1.49 0.59
CA LEU A 36 0.71 -0.33 1.15
C LEU A 36 0.93 0.94 0.32
N GLU A 37 2.11 1.10 -0.29
CA GLU A 37 2.41 2.21 -1.21
C GLU A 37 1.62 2.05 -2.51
N GLU A 38 1.68 0.89 -3.15
CA GLU A 38 0.88 0.57 -4.34
C GLU A 38 -0.62 0.82 -4.11
N MET A 39 -1.16 0.40 -2.96
CA MET A 39 -2.56 0.63 -2.62
C MET A 39 -2.92 2.13 -2.53
N LYS A 40 -1.99 2.98 -2.08
CA LYS A 40 -2.21 4.44 -2.03
C LYS A 40 -2.20 5.04 -3.44
N ASP A 41 -1.30 4.57 -4.30
CA ASP A 41 -1.24 5.01 -5.70
C ASP A 41 -2.50 4.59 -6.46
N ILE A 42 -2.95 3.34 -6.28
CA ILE A 42 -4.21 2.84 -6.83
C ILE A 42 -5.39 3.67 -6.33
N GLU A 43 -5.46 4.00 -5.03
CA GLU A 43 -6.51 4.85 -4.47
C GLU A 43 -6.50 6.26 -5.09
N SER A 44 -5.31 6.86 -5.21
CA SER A 44 -5.11 8.19 -5.81
C SER A 44 -5.57 8.22 -7.27
N ILE A 45 -5.13 7.24 -8.06
CA ILE A 45 -5.51 7.09 -9.46
C ILE A 45 -7.02 6.85 -9.59
N SER A 46 -7.59 5.99 -8.74
CA SER A 46 -9.04 5.72 -8.72
C SER A 46 -9.86 6.97 -8.45
N LYS A 47 -9.44 7.81 -7.49
CA LYS A 47 -10.09 9.09 -7.21
C LYS A 47 -10.03 10.04 -8.41
N LYS A 48 -8.88 10.09 -9.10
CA LYS A 48 -8.70 10.94 -10.28
C LYS A 48 -9.51 10.44 -11.48
N LEU A 49 -9.64 9.13 -11.67
CA LEU A 49 -10.51 8.55 -12.70
C LEU A 49 -12.00 8.90 -12.50
N GLN A 50 -12.42 9.15 -11.27
CA GLN A 50 -13.80 9.50 -10.92
C GLN A 50 -14.05 11.02 -10.92
N SER A 51 -13.07 11.85 -11.25
CA SER A 51 -13.23 13.31 -11.29
C SER A 51 -13.94 13.78 -12.56
N ASP A 52 -14.79 14.80 -12.43
CA ASP A 52 -15.41 15.44 -13.59
C ASP A 52 -14.37 16.09 -14.52
N GLY A 53 -14.66 16.10 -15.82
CA GLY A 53 -13.81 16.74 -16.83
C GLY A 53 -12.54 15.97 -17.21
N LEU A 54 -12.39 14.72 -16.75
CA LEU A 54 -11.31 13.84 -17.17
C LEU A 54 -11.44 13.49 -18.66
N THR A 55 -10.40 13.78 -19.43
CA THR A 55 -10.37 13.40 -20.86
C THR A 55 -10.01 11.92 -21.03
N PRO A 56 -10.44 11.27 -22.14
CA PRO A 56 -10.03 9.89 -22.43
C PRO A 56 -8.50 9.70 -22.50
N LEU A 57 -7.75 10.72 -22.93
CA LEU A 57 -6.28 10.66 -22.94
C LEU A 57 -5.71 10.59 -21.52
N GLN A 58 -6.19 11.46 -20.62
CA GLN A 58 -5.79 11.44 -19.21
C GLN A 58 -6.19 10.13 -18.52
N ALA A 59 -7.36 9.58 -18.86
CA ALA A 59 -7.77 8.27 -18.35
C ALA A 59 -6.80 7.16 -18.77
N ARG A 60 -6.35 7.16 -20.03
CA ARG A 60 -5.34 6.21 -20.53
C ARG A 60 -4.02 6.36 -19.76
N GLU A 61 -3.50 7.56 -19.62
CA GLU A 61 -2.25 7.82 -18.87
C GLU A 61 -2.32 7.30 -17.43
N LEU A 62 -3.50 7.43 -16.79
CA LEU A 62 -3.73 6.88 -15.46
C LEU A 62 -3.74 5.34 -15.43
N PHE A 63 -4.30 4.70 -16.46
CA PHE A 63 -4.24 3.24 -16.59
C PHE A 63 -2.84 2.75 -16.92
N ASP A 64 -2.10 3.46 -17.79
CA ASP A 64 -0.71 3.15 -18.10
C ASP A 64 0.14 3.20 -16.81
N GLY A 65 -0.06 4.22 -15.96
CA GLY A 65 0.59 4.29 -14.65
C GLY A 65 0.24 3.14 -13.70
N LEU A 66 -0.95 2.55 -13.79
CA LEU A 66 -1.30 1.35 -12.99
C LEU A 66 -0.60 0.08 -13.48
N LEU A 67 -0.21 0.01 -14.76
CA LEU A 67 0.51 -1.13 -15.31
C LEU A 67 2.02 -1.10 -14.97
N GLU A 68 2.51 0.04 -14.49
CA GLU A 68 3.91 0.27 -14.12
C GLU A 68 4.17 0.15 -12.61
N LEU A 69 3.13 -0.05 -11.78
CA LEU A 69 3.23 -0.38 -10.36
C LEU A 69 3.78 -1.80 -10.16
#